data_AF-A0A1B6HWD4-F1
#
_entry.id   AF-A0A1B6HWD4-F1
#
_cell.length_a   1.000
_cell.length_b   1.000
_cell.length_c   1.000
_cell.angle_alpha   90.00
_cell.angle_beta   90.00
_cell.angle_gamma   90.00
#
_symmetry.space_group_name_H-M   'P 1'
#
loop_
_entity.id
_entity.type
_entity.pdbx_description
1 polymer ?
#
loop_
_entity_poly.entity_id
_entity_poly.type
_entity_poly.pdbx_seq_one_letter_code
_entity_poly.pdbx_strand_id
1 'polypeptide(L)'
;LKANIRAKKREEFRQQLQEKTVEDISESSFFDPRISAKPSIRNKRALRFHEPGKFQQLADRMRMKAQLEKLQSEISQIARKTGISSATKLAQIAPKIETQLDEIPAVEWWDSVILTADTYLNEEGYPPIKAQTITNLVEHPIQVKPPSEPLKTVHMHVFLTKKERKKLRRQNRREAWKEEQEKIRLGLEPPPEPKIFVFKSSCESRTL
;
A
#
# COMPACT_ATOMS: atom_id res chain seq x y z
N LEU A 1 3.64 -42.22 -16.82
CA LEU A 1 3.96 -43.21 -17.89
C LEU A 1 3.73 -42.71 -19.34
N LYS A 2 3.60 -41.40 -19.63
CA LYS A 2 3.41 -40.87 -21.01
C LYS A 2 4.64 -40.20 -21.65
N ALA A 3 5.72 -39.96 -20.90
CA ALA A 3 6.95 -39.35 -21.41
C ALA A 3 7.68 -40.27 -22.42
N ASN A 4 7.68 -41.58 -22.17
CA ASN A 4 8.31 -42.57 -23.05
C ASN A 4 7.64 -42.69 -24.43
N ILE A 5 6.32 -42.46 -24.51
CA ILE A 5 5.58 -42.54 -25.78
C ILE A 5 6.00 -41.40 -26.73
N ARG A 6 6.20 -40.18 -26.21
CA ARG A 6 6.64 -39.05 -27.04
C ARG A 6 8.08 -39.18 -27.52
N ALA A 7 8.96 -39.76 -26.70
CA ALA A 7 10.34 -40.04 -27.09
C ALA A 7 10.39 -41.09 -28.22
N LYS A 8 9.67 -42.20 -28.05
CA LYS A 8 9.56 -43.27 -29.05
C LYS A 8 8.99 -42.77 -30.38
N LYS A 9 7.90 -41.99 -30.34
CA LYS A 9 7.27 -41.43 -31.56
C LYS A 9 8.18 -40.47 -32.32
N ARG A 10 9.07 -39.76 -31.61
CA ARG A 10 10.08 -38.86 -32.23
C ARG A 10 11.21 -39.65 -32.88
N GLU A 11 11.63 -40.77 -32.29
CA GLU A 11 12.61 -41.68 -32.90
C GLU A 11 12.04 -42.38 -34.13
N GLU A 12 10.81 -42.90 -34.06
CA GLU A 12 10.10 -43.49 -35.20
C GLU A 12 9.98 -42.49 -36.37
N PHE A 13 9.61 -41.24 -36.08
CA PHE A 13 9.52 -40.19 -37.11
C PHE A 13 10.90 -39.84 -37.71
N ARG A 14 11.98 -39.86 -36.90
CA ARG A 14 13.35 -39.66 -37.40
C ARG A 14 13.80 -40.80 -38.30
N GLN A 15 13.47 -42.05 -37.97
CA GLN A 15 13.79 -43.21 -38.79
C GLN A 15 13.06 -43.16 -40.15
N GLN A 16 11.75 -42.83 -40.15
CA GLN A 16 10.98 -42.65 -41.41
C GLN A 16 11.54 -41.54 -42.32
N LEU A 17 12.05 -40.46 -41.75
CA LEU A 17 12.68 -39.38 -42.51
C LEU A 17 14.05 -39.76 -43.08
N GLN A 18 14.75 -40.71 -42.45
CA GLN A 18 16.03 -41.22 -42.94
C GLN A 18 15.81 -42.22 -44.09
N GLU A 19 14.77 -43.05 -44.01
CA GLU A 19 14.47 -44.10 -45.00
C GLU A 19 13.98 -43.54 -46.35
N LYS A 20 13.44 -42.31 -46.38
CA LYS A 20 12.85 -41.69 -47.59
C LYS A 20 13.79 -40.74 -48.35
N THR A 21 15.11 -40.88 -48.20
CA THR A 21 16.07 -39.90 -48.76
C THR A 21 17.16 -40.49 -49.65
N VAL A 22 16.83 -41.50 -50.46
CA VAL A 22 17.57 -41.79 -51.69
C VAL A 22 16.57 -42.26 -52.75
N GLU A 23 15.72 -41.36 -53.23
CA GLU A 23 15.09 -41.56 -54.54
C GLU A 23 16.20 -41.37 -55.58
N ASP A 24 16.59 -42.47 -56.23
CA ASP A 24 17.62 -42.47 -57.27
C ASP A 24 17.19 -41.57 -58.43
N ILE A 25 17.91 -40.45 -58.60
CA ILE A 25 17.63 -39.39 -59.59
C ILE A 25 17.67 -39.92 -61.05
N SER A 26 18.12 -41.17 -61.24
CA SER A 26 18.12 -41.89 -62.52
C SER A 26 16.74 -42.29 -63.05
N GLU A 27 15.67 -42.26 -62.25
CA GLU A 27 14.31 -42.62 -62.70
C GLU A 27 13.47 -41.41 -63.20
N SER A 28 14.04 -40.21 -63.21
CA SER A 28 13.35 -39.02 -63.74
C SER A 28 13.38 -38.98 -65.27
N SER A 29 12.21 -38.77 -65.91
CA SER A 29 12.05 -38.71 -67.38
C SER A 29 12.90 -37.65 -68.10
N PHE A 30 13.61 -36.79 -67.37
CA PHE A 30 14.46 -35.71 -67.87
C PHE A 30 15.92 -35.84 -67.38
N PHE A 31 16.38 -37.06 -67.12
CA PHE A 31 17.78 -37.33 -66.72
C PHE A 31 18.71 -37.46 -67.95
N ASP A 32 19.69 -36.55 -68.07
CA ASP A 32 20.72 -36.59 -69.13
C ASP A 32 22.06 -37.10 -68.57
N PRO A 33 22.55 -38.29 -68.99
CA PRO A 33 23.78 -38.90 -68.48
C PRO A 33 25.06 -38.11 -68.78
N ARG A 34 25.04 -37.16 -69.72
CA ARG A 34 26.23 -36.37 -70.10
C ARG A 34 26.49 -35.20 -69.15
N ILE A 35 25.53 -34.87 -68.28
CA ILE A 35 25.60 -33.71 -67.40
C ILE A 35 25.76 -34.18 -65.94
N SER A 36 26.89 -33.87 -65.32
CA SER A 36 27.12 -34.17 -63.89
C SER A 36 26.26 -33.25 -63.01
N ALA A 37 25.12 -33.74 -62.55
CA ALA A 37 24.25 -33.04 -61.61
C ALA A 37 24.87 -33.04 -60.19
N LYS A 38 25.63 -32.00 -59.86
CA LYS A 38 26.12 -31.79 -58.48
C LYS A 38 24.96 -31.30 -57.60
N PRO A 39 24.65 -31.97 -56.46
CA PRO A 39 23.58 -31.52 -55.58
C PRO A 39 23.92 -30.15 -54.98
N SER A 40 22.96 -29.21 -55.04
CA SER A 40 23.07 -27.88 -54.40
C SER A 40 22.95 -28.02 -52.89
N ILE A 41 24.09 -28.21 -52.20
CA ILE A 41 24.15 -28.29 -50.74
C ILE A 41 24.19 -26.86 -50.19
N ARG A 42 23.05 -26.34 -49.72
CA ARG A 42 22.99 -25.10 -48.92
C ARG A 42 23.26 -25.41 -47.45
N ASN A 43 24.39 -24.94 -46.94
CA ASN A 43 24.69 -24.98 -45.50
C ASN A 43 23.66 -24.12 -44.74
N LYS A 44 22.86 -24.74 -43.86
CA LYS A 44 21.90 -24.01 -43.01
C LYS A 44 22.67 -23.27 -41.91
N ARG A 45 22.46 -21.96 -41.77
CA ARG A 45 23.01 -21.17 -40.66
C ARG A 45 22.53 -21.75 -39.32
N ALA A 46 23.45 -22.00 -38.39
CA ALA A 46 23.12 -22.46 -37.05
C ALA A 46 22.40 -21.35 -36.25
N LEU A 47 21.40 -21.74 -35.47
CA LEU A 47 20.69 -20.82 -34.57
C LEU A 47 21.59 -20.51 -33.35
N ARG A 48 21.75 -19.23 -33.02
CA ARG A 48 22.41 -18.78 -31.78
C ARG A 48 21.34 -18.47 -30.74
N PHE A 49 21.09 -19.42 -29.86
CA PHE A 49 20.13 -19.24 -28.77
C PHE A 49 20.71 -18.33 -27.69
N HIS A 50 19.84 -17.52 -27.08
CA HIS A 50 20.16 -16.78 -25.87
C HIS A 50 19.76 -17.60 -24.64
N GLU A 51 20.47 -17.38 -23.53
CA GLU A 51 20.15 -18.01 -22.25
C GLU A 51 18.66 -17.84 -21.89
N PRO A 52 18.00 -18.89 -21.39
CA PRO A 52 16.60 -18.82 -20.99
C PRO A 52 16.41 -17.73 -19.93
N GLY A 53 15.36 -16.92 -20.07
CA GLY A 53 15.02 -15.85 -19.13
C GLY A 53 15.59 -14.46 -19.47
N LYS A 54 16.61 -14.33 -20.32
CA LYS A 54 17.19 -13.02 -20.69
C LYS A 54 16.13 -12.04 -21.23
N PHE A 55 15.33 -12.49 -22.19
CA PHE A 55 14.27 -11.65 -22.78
C PHE A 55 13.01 -11.56 -21.92
N GLN A 56 12.79 -12.53 -21.03
CA GLN A 56 11.70 -12.46 -20.06
C GLN A 56 11.96 -11.31 -19.09
N GLN A 57 13.16 -11.24 -18.50
CA GLN A 57 13.55 -10.14 -17.62
C GLN A 57 13.52 -8.78 -18.33
N LEU A 58 13.98 -8.73 -19.59
CA LEU A 58 13.91 -7.51 -20.39
C LEU A 58 12.45 -7.08 -20.63
N ALA A 59 11.58 -8.01 -21.00
CA ALA A 59 10.16 -7.74 -21.21
C ALA A 59 9.48 -7.30 -19.91
N ASP A 60 9.78 -7.93 -18.78
CA ASP A 60 9.23 -7.55 -17.48
C ASP A 60 9.68 -6.14 -17.09
N ARG A 61 10.95 -5.79 -17.29
CA ARG A 61 11.45 -4.40 -17.13
C ARG A 61 10.71 -3.41 -18.02
N MET A 62 10.49 -3.76 -19.29
CA MET A 62 9.76 -2.90 -20.22
C MET A 62 8.30 -2.70 -19.80
N ARG A 63 7.62 -3.75 -19.33
CA ARG A 63 6.25 -3.64 -18.80
C ARG A 63 6.19 -2.78 -17.55
N MET A 64 7.09 -2.99 -16.59
CA MET A 64 7.16 -2.16 -15.38
C MET A 64 7.39 -0.68 -15.71
N LYS A 65 8.31 -0.39 -16.64
CA LYS A 65 8.56 0.98 -17.10
C LYS A 65 7.30 1.62 -17.69
N ALA A 66 6.60 0.91 -18.58
CA ALA A 66 5.37 1.40 -19.19
C ALA A 66 4.24 1.63 -18.16
N GLN A 67 4.14 0.77 -17.14
CA GLN A 67 3.17 0.95 -16.05
C GLN A 67 3.47 2.19 -15.21
N LEU A 68 4.74 2.43 -14.87
CA LEU A 68 5.15 3.63 -14.14
C LEU A 68 4.91 4.92 -14.94
N GLU A 69 5.19 4.91 -16.23
CA GLU A 69 4.92 6.04 -17.12
C GLU A 69 3.42 6.34 -17.22
N LYS A 70 2.59 5.29 -17.38
CA LYS A 70 1.13 5.43 -17.36
C LYS A 70 0.64 6.05 -16.05
N LEU A 71 1.11 5.54 -14.91
CA LEU A 71 0.77 6.06 -13.59
C LEU A 71 1.19 7.53 -13.42
N GLN A 72 2.41 7.87 -13.87
CA GLN A 72 2.89 9.25 -13.86
C GLN A 72 2.00 10.17 -14.69
N SER A 73 1.56 9.71 -15.87
CA SER A 73 0.65 10.47 -16.73
C SER A 73 -0.71 10.70 -16.06
N GLU A 74 -1.28 9.67 -15.40
CA GLU A 74 -2.54 9.75 -14.68
C GLU A 74 -2.45 10.70 -13.48
N ILE A 75 -1.40 10.59 -12.66
CA ILE A 75 -1.14 11.50 -11.53
C ILE A 75 -1.03 12.94 -12.04
N SER A 76 -0.32 13.18 -13.15
CA SER A 76 -0.19 14.53 -13.72
C SER A 76 -1.52 15.10 -14.21
N GLN A 77 -2.39 14.27 -14.80
CA GLN A 77 -3.71 14.70 -15.25
C GLN A 77 -4.63 15.00 -14.06
N ILE A 78 -4.62 14.17 -13.03
CA ILE A 78 -5.39 14.38 -11.80
C ILE A 78 -4.92 15.67 -11.12
N ALA A 79 -3.62 15.87 -10.97
CA ALA A 79 -3.07 17.09 -10.35
C ALA A 79 -3.43 18.37 -11.13
N ARG A 80 -3.42 18.34 -12.46
CA ARG A 80 -3.92 19.47 -13.28
C ARG A 80 -5.40 19.73 -13.06
N LYS A 81 -6.21 18.67 -12.94
CA LYS A 81 -7.66 18.79 -12.71
C LYS A 81 -8.00 19.29 -11.30
N THR A 82 -7.23 18.89 -10.28
CA THR A 82 -7.51 19.21 -8.87
C THR A 82 -6.71 20.40 -8.34
N GLY A 83 -5.74 20.92 -9.10
CA GLY A 83 -4.85 22.01 -8.68
C GLY A 83 -3.79 21.61 -7.64
N ILE A 84 -3.72 20.32 -7.26
CA ILE A 84 -2.82 19.82 -6.22
C ILE A 84 -1.46 19.47 -6.83
N SER A 85 -0.61 20.49 -6.99
CA SER A 85 0.73 20.35 -7.57
C SER A 85 1.74 19.62 -6.66
N SER A 86 1.44 19.49 -5.37
CA SER A 86 2.31 18.85 -4.38
C SER A 86 2.46 17.34 -4.58
N ALA A 87 1.40 16.65 -4.99
CA ALA A 87 1.41 15.19 -5.21
C ALA A 87 2.26 14.79 -6.43
N THR A 88 2.25 15.58 -7.50
CA THR A 88 3.09 15.35 -8.67
C THR A 88 4.58 15.56 -8.36
N LYS A 89 4.91 16.57 -7.53
CA LYS A 89 6.28 16.82 -7.11
C LYS A 89 6.85 15.65 -6.31
N LEU A 90 6.05 15.04 -5.42
CA LEU A 90 6.47 13.86 -4.66
C LEU A 90 6.66 12.62 -5.55
N ALA A 91 5.81 12.42 -6.56
CA ALA A 91 5.95 11.31 -7.50
C ALA A 91 7.15 11.45 -8.46
N GLN A 92 7.56 12.68 -8.78
CA GLN A 92 8.75 12.97 -9.58
C GLN A 92 10.06 12.86 -8.79
N ILE A 93 9.98 12.88 -7.46
CA ILE A 93 11.06 12.40 -6.58
C ILE A 93 11.00 10.87 -6.63
N ALA A 94 11.25 10.30 -7.81
CA ALA A 94 11.88 8.99 -7.83
C ALA A 94 13.13 9.16 -6.95
N PRO A 95 13.43 8.23 -6.03
CA PRO A 95 14.75 8.20 -5.43
C PRO A 95 15.70 8.02 -6.60
N LYS A 96 16.21 9.13 -7.13
CA LYS A 96 17.49 9.11 -7.79
C LYS A 96 18.37 8.60 -6.66
N ILE A 97 18.69 7.33 -6.72
CA ILE A 97 19.88 6.80 -6.09
C ILE A 97 20.98 7.51 -6.86
N GLU A 98 21.16 8.81 -6.59
CA GLU A 98 22.32 9.53 -7.01
C GLU A 98 23.41 8.75 -6.32
N THR A 99 24.12 7.98 -7.12
CA THR A 99 25.37 7.35 -6.74
C THR A 99 26.42 8.46 -6.59
N GLN A 100 26.04 9.59 -5.98
CA GLN A 100 26.96 10.41 -5.23
C GLN A 100 27.31 9.51 -4.06
N LEU A 101 28.38 8.75 -4.27
CA LEU A 101 29.16 8.22 -3.17
C LEU A 101 29.64 9.47 -2.44
N ASP A 102 28.80 10.01 -1.55
CA ASP A 102 29.23 11.02 -0.60
C ASP A 102 30.53 10.49 -0.02
N GLU A 103 31.62 11.25 -0.18
CA GLU A 103 32.93 10.84 0.30
C GLU A 103 32.76 10.46 1.77
N ILE A 104 33.01 9.18 2.09
CA ILE A 104 32.83 8.66 3.44
C ILE A 104 33.72 9.53 4.35
N PRO A 105 33.13 10.30 5.28
CA PRO A 105 33.93 11.16 6.13
C PRO A 105 34.94 10.34 6.93
N ALA A 106 36.13 10.90 7.13
CA ALA A 106 37.19 10.23 7.90
C ALA A 106 36.78 9.98 9.37
N VAL A 107 35.88 10.80 9.90
CA VAL A 107 35.29 10.68 11.23
C VAL A 107 33.78 10.87 11.12
N GLU A 108 33.02 10.00 11.78
CA GLU A 108 31.57 10.10 11.83
C GLU A 108 31.13 11.31 12.67
N TRP A 109 30.05 11.96 12.28
CA TRP A 109 29.64 13.25 12.87
C TRP A 109 29.34 13.18 14.38
N TRP A 110 28.95 12.01 14.90
CA TRP A 110 28.71 11.81 16.34
C TRP A 110 30.02 11.65 17.14
N ASP A 111 31.07 11.10 16.52
CA ASP A 111 32.41 10.96 17.13
C ASP A 111 33.16 12.29 17.22
N SER A 112 32.89 13.21 16.29
CA SER A 112 33.56 14.53 16.21
C SER A 112 33.48 15.35 17.51
N VAL A 113 32.41 15.16 18.29
CA VAL A 113 32.16 15.85 19.56
C VAL A 113 33.11 15.33 20.66
N ILE A 114 33.49 14.05 20.59
CA ILE A 114 34.28 13.35 21.59
C ILE A 114 35.77 13.39 21.22
N LEU A 115 36.11 13.47 19.94
CA LEU A 115 37.49 13.47 19.47
C LEU A 115 38.11 14.89 19.44
N THR A 116 39.42 15.02 19.66
CA THR A 116 40.17 16.28 19.45
C THR A 116 40.60 16.51 18.00
N ALA A 117 40.70 15.44 17.20
CA ALA A 117 41.14 15.50 15.81
C ALA A 117 40.12 14.87 14.86
N ASP A 118 40.23 15.20 13.58
CA ASP A 118 39.39 14.67 12.50
C ASP A 118 39.84 13.28 12.01
N THR A 119 40.44 12.48 12.91
CA THR A 119 40.90 11.12 12.61
C THR A 119 40.83 10.24 13.87
N TYR A 120 40.54 8.95 13.68
CA TYR A 120 40.42 7.96 14.76
C TYR A 120 41.73 7.58 15.44
N LEU A 121 42.89 7.88 14.84
CA LEU A 121 44.20 7.45 15.32
C LEU A 121 45.14 8.65 15.43
N ASN A 122 45.77 8.79 16.59
CA ASN A 122 46.93 9.67 16.78
C ASN A 122 48.23 9.00 16.33
N GLU A 123 49.34 9.75 16.36
CA GLU A 123 50.70 9.25 16.09
C GLU A 123 51.09 8.04 16.98
N GLU A 124 50.47 7.90 18.16
CA GLU A 124 50.69 6.79 19.11
C GLU A 124 49.72 5.60 18.92
N GLY A 125 48.82 5.65 17.93
CA GLY A 125 47.85 4.58 17.65
C GLY A 125 46.62 4.53 18.57
N TYR A 126 46.44 5.52 19.44
CA TYR A 126 45.25 5.67 20.29
C TYR A 126 44.30 6.74 19.76
N PRO A 127 42.98 6.63 20.02
CA PRO A 127 42.03 7.66 19.65
C PRO A 127 42.21 8.94 20.48
N PRO A 128 42.25 10.13 19.85
CA PRO A 128 42.34 11.43 20.51
C PRO A 128 41.06 11.79 21.29
N ILE A 129 40.85 11.23 22.49
CA ILE A 129 39.62 11.49 23.26
C ILE A 129 39.73 12.79 24.08
N LYS A 130 38.73 13.66 23.96
CA LYS A 130 38.54 14.84 24.82
C LYS A 130 38.06 14.42 26.21
N ALA A 131 38.99 14.25 27.15
CA ALA A 131 38.66 13.90 28.54
C ALA A 131 37.71 14.90 29.24
N GLN A 132 37.69 16.16 28.79
CA GLN A 132 36.81 17.21 29.34
C GLN A 132 35.33 17.02 28.94
N THR A 133 35.05 16.34 27.83
CA THR A 133 33.68 16.14 27.32
C THR A 133 32.98 14.97 28.01
N ILE A 134 33.74 13.98 28.48
CA ILE A 134 33.20 12.77 29.08
C ILE A 134 33.05 12.97 30.58
N THR A 135 31.82 12.80 31.09
CA THR A 135 31.52 12.85 32.52
C THR A 135 30.81 11.57 32.96
N ASN A 136 30.75 11.31 34.26
CA ASN A 136 30.03 10.16 34.82
C ASN A 136 28.50 10.37 34.88
N LEU A 137 27.98 11.41 34.21
CA LEU A 137 26.57 11.77 34.21
C LEU A 137 25.84 11.09 33.06
N VAL A 138 24.66 10.55 33.33
CA VAL A 138 23.78 9.94 32.32
C VAL A 138 22.57 10.83 32.10
N GLU A 139 22.45 11.38 30.90
CA GLU A 139 21.28 12.16 30.50
C GLU A 139 20.09 11.23 30.21
N HIS A 140 18.91 11.64 30.67
CA HIS A 140 17.66 10.99 30.29
C HIS A 140 17.04 11.78 29.14
N PRO A 141 16.67 11.14 28.01
CA PRO A 141 16.11 11.85 26.88
C PRO A 141 14.78 12.52 27.24
N ILE A 142 14.48 13.62 26.56
CA ILE A 142 13.24 14.38 26.78
C ILE A 142 12.05 13.48 26.46
N GLN A 143 11.16 13.30 27.43
CA GLN A 143 9.92 12.54 27.26
C GLN A 143 8.93 13.39 26.45
N VAL A 144 8.73 13.03 25.18
CA VAL A 144 7.71 13.63 24.33
C VAL A 144 6.38 12.90 24.49
N LYS A 145 5.27 13.64 24.45
CA LYS A 145 3.93 13.03 24.46
C LYS A 145 3.71 12.23 23.17
N PRO A 146 3.02 11.08 23.24
CA PRO A 146 2.74 10.32 22.04
C PRO A 146 1.85 11.13 21.08
N PRO A 147 2.09 11.05 19.75
CA PRO A 147 1.35 11.85 18.77
C PRO A 147 -0.13 11.48 18.65
N SER A 148 -0.53 10.31 19.19
CA SER A 148 -1.90 9.81 19.16
C SER A 148 -2.78 10.35 20.31
N GLU A 149 -2.20 11.00 21.32
CA GLU A 149 -2.96 11.45 22.48
C GLU A 149 -3.73 12.73 22.15
N PRO A 150 -5.07 12.75 22.29
CA PRO A 150 -5.84 13.95 22.02
C PRO A 150 -5.46 15.04 23.02
N LEU A 151 -5.16 16.24 22.52
CA LEU A 151 -4.88 17.42 23.36
C LEU A 151 -6.08 17.81 24.25
N LYS A 152 -7.29 17.35 23.89
CA LYS A 152 -8.53 17.59 24.63
C LYS A 152 -8.76 16.45 25.62
N THR A 153 -9.15 16.80 26.84
CA THR A 153 -9.54 15.83 27.86
C THR A 153 -10.69 14.97 27.33
N VAL A 154 -10.52 13.65 27.36
CA VAL A 154 -11.59 12.71 26.98
C VAL A 154 -12.68 12.78 28.04
N HIS A 155 -13.87 13.25 27.67
CA HIS A 155 -15.03 13.24 28.56
C HIS A 155 -15.68 11.86 28.55
N MET A 156 -15.80 11.24 29.73
CA MET A 156 -16.52 9.99 29.88
C MET A 156 -18.02 10.24 30.07
N HIS A 157 -18.84 9.61 29.24
CA HIS A 157 -20.30 9.69 29.41
C HIS A 157 -20.75 8.90 30.65
N VAL A 158 -21.54 9.55 31.50
CA VAL A 158 -22.14 8.92 32.69
C VAL A 158 -23.47 8.28 32.29
N PHE A 159 -23.56 6.95 32.43
CA PHE A 159 -24.79 6.21 32.15
C PHE A 159 -25.55 5.92 33.44
N LEU A 160 -26.84 6.24 33.45
CA LEU A 160 -27.73 5.98 34.58
C LEU A 160 -28.54 4.70 34.36
N THR A 161 -28.67 3.91 35.41
CA THR A 161 -29.56 2.74 35.43
C THR A 161 -31.02 3.17 35.26
N LYS A 162 -31.90 2.22 34.89
CA LYS A 162 -33.34 2.50 34.75
C LYS A 162 -33.95 2.98 36.08
N LYS A 163 -33.48 2.47 37.22
CA LYS A 163 -33.94 2.85 38.56
C LYS A 163 -33.56 4.29 38.89
N GLU A 164 -32.32 4.67 38.64
CA GLU A 164 -31.83 6.05 38.87
C GLU A 164 -32.53 7.05 37.96
N ARG A 165 -32.69 6.75 36.67
CA ARG A 165 -33.46 7.60 35.76
C ARG A 165 -34.90 7.79 36.24
N LYS A 166 -35.54 6.73 36.74
CA LYS A 166 -36.89 6.80 37.31
C LYS A 166 -36.92 7.61 38.60
N LYS A 167 -35.89 7.51 39.44
CA LYS A 167 -35.74 8.30 40.68
C LYS A 167 -35.59 9.79 40.36
N LEU A 168 -34.66 10.14 39.48
CA LEU A 168 -34.41 11.51 39.04
C LEU A 168 -35.67 12.15 38.45
N ARG A 169 -36.37 11.45 37.54
CA ARG A 169 -37.63 11.94 36.97
C ARG A 169 -38.72 12.18 38.01
N ARG A 170 -38.87 11.26 38.99
CA ARG A 170 -39.87 11.42 40.06
C ARG A 170 -39.53 12.60 40.97
N GLN A 171 -38.24 12.79 41.27
CA GLN A 171 -37.77 13.90 42.08
C GLN A 171 -38.01 15.24 41.36
N ASN A 172 -37.55 15.38 40.11
CA ASN A 172 -37.77 16.61 39.33
C ASN A 172 -39.26 16.92 39.16
N ARG A 173 -40.12 15.90 38.94
CA ARG A 173 -41.58 16.12 38.87
C ARG A 173 -42.17 16.57 40.20
N ARG A 174 -41.71 16.01 41.31
CA ARG A 174 -42.17 16.39 42.65
C ARG A 174 -41.73 17.81 42.99
N GLU A 175 -40.49 18.17 42.67
CA GLU A 175 -39.94 19.51 42.86
C GLU A 175 -40.69 20.53 42.00
N ALA A 176 -40.88 20.26 40.71
CA ALA A 176 -41.66 21.14 39.83
C ALA A 176 -43.11 21.33 40.30
N TRP A 177 -43.79 20.24 40.71
CA TRP A 177 -45.13 20.34 41.29
C TRP A 177 -45.13 21.16 42.59
N LYS A 178 -44.11 20.99 43.44
CA LYS A 178 -44.00 21.73 44.69
C LYS A 178 -43.78 23.22 44.41
N GLU A 179 -42.92 23.55 43.46
CA GLU A 179 -42.65 24.93 43.02
C GLU A 179 -43.92 25.59 42.45
N GLU A 180 -44.67 24.90 41.59
CA GLU A 180 -45.94 25.39 41.03
C GLU A 180 -46.98 25.63 42.15
N GLN A 181 -47.10 24.70 43.10
CA GLN A 181 -48.00 24.86 44.25
C GLN A 181 -47.58 26.02 45.16
N GLU A 182 -46.27 26.20 45.40
CA GLU A 182 -45.75 27.33 46.17
C GLU A 182 -45.99 28.66 45.46
N LYS A 183 -45.87 28.69 44.13
CA LYS A 183 -46.15 29.87 43.30
C LYS A 183 -47.63 30.26 43.33
N ILE A 184 -48.53 29.28 43.27
CA ILE A 184 -49.98 29.50 43.45
C ILE A 184 -50.29 29.96 44.88
N ARG A 185 -49.68 29.35 45.90
CA ARG A 185 -49.87 29.73 47.31
C ARG A 185 -49.41 31.17 47.58
N LEU A 186 -48.34 31.61 46.91
CA LEU A 186 -47.84 32.99 46.97
C LEU A 186 -48.68 33.97 46.13
N GLY A 187 -49.63 33.47 45.33
CA GLY A 187 -50.49 34.28 44.46
C GLY A 187 -49.79 34.83 43.22
N LEU A 188 -48.62 34.29 42.86
CA LEU A 188 -47.88 34.68 41.66
C LEU A 188 -48.46 34.06 40.38
N GLU A 189 -49.09 32.89 40.50
CA GLU A 189 -49.82 32.23 39.41
C GLU A 189 -51.25 31.88 39.84
N PRO A 190 -52.24 32.09 38.95
CA PRO A 190 -53.59 31.63 39.21
C PRO A 190 -53.67 30.09 39.14
N PRO A 191 -54.56 29.46 39.91
CA PRO A 191 -54.79 28.02 39.83
C PRO A 191 -55.13 27.59 38.39
N PRO A 192 -54.60 26.45 37.92
CA PRO A 192 -54.87 25.98 36.57
C PRO A 192 -56.36 25.67 36.39
N GLU A 193 -56.91 26.05 35.23
CA GLU A 193 -58.32 25.82 34.91
C GLU A 193 -58.64 24.32 34.78
N PRO A 194 -59.86 23.89 35.17
CA PRO A 194 -60.25 22.49 35.08
C PRO A 194 -60.34 22.04 33.62
N LYS A 195 -59.58 21.00 33.28
CA LYS A 195 -59.61 20.42 31.93
C LYS A 195 -60.87 19.57 31.74
N ILE A 196 -61.87 20.13 31.09
CA ILE A 196 -63.06 19.41 30.63
C ILE A 196 -62.71 18.51 29.44
N PHE A 197 -63.02 17.21 29.55
CA PHE A 197 -62.90 16.25 28.46
C PHE A 197 -64.31 15.84 28.01
N VAL A 198 -64.70 16.23 26.80
CA VAL A 198 -65.96 15.76 26.19
C VAL A 198 -65.75 14.35 25.65
N PHE A 199 -66.34 13.35 26.30
CA PHE A 199 -66.49 12.02 25.69
C PHE A 199 -67.45 12.17 24.50
N LYS A 200 -66.97 11.97 23.26
CA LYS A 200 -67.86 11.83 22.10
C LYS A 200 -68.63 10.51 22.24
N SER A 201 -69.77 10.54 22.94
CA SER A 201 -70.79 9.50 22.88
C SER A 201 -71.45 9.55 21.50
N SER A 202 -70.84 8.89 20.51
CA SER A 202 -71.54 8.51 19.28
C SER A 202 -72.41 7.30 19.60
N CYS A 203 -73.56 7.54 20.23
CA CYS A 203 -74.65 6.58 20.35
C CYS A 203 -75.65 6.82 19.21
N GLU A 204 -76.12 5.70 18.66
CA GLU A 204 -77.32 5.55 17.81
C GLU A 204 -77.46 6.35 16.51
N SER A 205 -77.36 5.65 15.38
CA SER A 205 -78.54 5.11 14.67
C SER A 205 -78.20 4.84 13.20
N ARG A 206 -78.13 3.56 12.82
CA ARG A 206 -78.43 3.17 11.44
C ARG A 206 -79.20 1.85 11.46
N THR A 207 -80.51 2.06 11.50
CA THR A 207 -81.60 1.11 11.30
C THR A 207 -81.49 0.35 9.98
N LEU A 208 -81.89 -0.92 10.04
CA LEU A 208 -82.46 -1.83 9.01
C LEU A 208 -81.82 -1.83 7.61
#